data_AF-S7HSB7-F1
#
_entry.id   AF-S7HSB7-F1
#
_cell.length_a   1.000
_cell.length_b   1.000
_cell.length_c   1.000
_cell.angle_alpha   90.00
_cell.angle_beta   90.00
_cell.angle_gamma   90.00
#
_symmetry.space_group_name_H-M   'P 1'
#
loop_
_entity.id
_entity.type
_entity.pdbx_description
1 polymer ?
#
loop_
_entity_poly.entity_id
_entity_poly.type
_entity_poly.pdbx_seq_one_letter_code
_entity_poly.pdbx_strand_id
1 'polypeptide(L)'
;MTDTLVYSRKLRIATGSKRTTKVWQNRESEWRDIVKSLQRVSYTGETVAQYHDMGKREKDERKDVGGFVGGYLEDGRRLTQKVKLRSMLTLDADSPSASFKDDLTRVLGENAYALYSTHSYTKEKPRYRVVVPLSEDVEPDAYQAVARKVADDIGMHHFDPTTFDTARLFYWPSAPTGGDFECAVNDKPLLEPKRVLAAYVDWRDCTSWPTSANETAIRKTDFKKLGEPTEKPGLIGLFAGCTPSREPSRDISLTCMNRRTTPTATPTRPGRRRAVLSSTTISSHTAITARTR
;
A
#
# COMPACT_ATOMS: atom_id res chain seq x y z
N MET A 1 -2.11 1.50 33.57
CA MET A 1 -1.34 2.77 33.58
C MET A 1 -1.42 3.43 32.20
N THR A 2 -2.62 3.87 31.76
CA THR A 2 -2.85 4.43 30.41
C THR A 2 -3.66 5.72 30.40
N ASP A 3 -4.09 6.21 31.57
CA ASP A 3 -4.66 7.55 31.70
C ASP A 3 -3.59 8.65 31.71
N THR A 4 -2.32 8.29 31.53
CA THR A 4 -1.16 9.16 31.71
C THR A 4 -0.46 9.51 30.39
N LEU A 5 -0.96 9.08 29.23
CA LEU A 5 -0.34 9.44 27.96
C LEU A 5 -0.51 10.95 27.72
N VAL A 6 0.61 11.66 27.74
CA VAL A 6 0.66 13.12 27.63
C VAL A 6 0.41 13.54 26.18
N TYR A 7 1.00 12.82 25.22
CA TYR A 7 0.89 13.15 23.81
C TYR A 7 -0.28 12.39 23.17
N SER A 8 -1.43 13.05 23.05
CA SER A 8 -2.63 12.48 22.43
C SER A 8 -3.32 13.48 21.51
N ARG A 9 -3.91 12.95 20.43
CA ARG A 9 -4.92 13.66 19.64
C ARG A 9 -6.03 12.70 19.25
N LYS A 10 -7.16 13.25 18.79
CA LYS A 10 -8.22 12.48 18.13
C LYS A 10 -7.75 12.00 16.76
N LEU A 11 -7.80 10.69 16.56
CA LEU A 11 -7.45 10.01 15.32
C LEU A 11 -8.72 9.42 14.72
N ARG A 12 -8.83 9.46 13.38
CA ARG A 12 -9.90 8.77 12.68
C ARG A 12 -9.53 7.30 12.54
N ILE A 13 -10.46 6.44 12.93
CA ILE A 13 -10.34 5.00 12.74
C ILE A 13 -11.65 4.44 12.20
N ALA A 14 -11.54 3.48 11.29
CA ALA A 14 -12.66 2.65 10.89
C ALA A 14 -12.52 1.30 11.57
N THR A 15 -13.57 0.84 12.27
CA THR A 15 -13.56 -0.43 13.00
C THR A 15 -14.53 -1.43 12.41
N GLY A 16 -14.18 -2.71 12.48
CA GLY A 16 -14.99 -3.82 12.00
C GLY A 16 -14.91 -4.98 13.00
N SER A 17 -16.05 -5.65 13.22
CA SER A 17 -16.13 -6.81 14.10
C SER A 17 -15.46 -8.06 13.50
N LYS A 18 -15.34 -8.13 12.17
CA LYS A 18 -14.66 -9.20 11.45
C LYS A 18 -13.92 -8.66 10.24
N ARG A 19 -12.95 -9.42 9.73
CA ARG A 19 -12.24 -9.11 8.46
C ARG A 19 -13.19 -9.07 7.25
N THR A 20 -14.31 -9.79 7.33
CA THR A 20 -15.33 -9.89 6.28
C THR A 20 -16.41 -8.81 6.37
N THR A 21 -16.34 -7.91 7.37
CA THR A 21 -17.27 -6.80 7.51
C THR A 21 -17.29 -5.94 6.24
N LYS A 22 -18.49 -5.79 5.67
CA LYS A 22 -18.72 -5.05 4.42
C LYS A 22 -18.79 -3.54 4.62
N VAL A 23 -19.30 -3.11 5.77
CA VAL A 23 -19.48 -1.71 6.16
C VAL A 23 -18.78 -1.49 7.49
N TRP A 24 -17.67 -0.77 7.44
CA TRP A 24 -16.83 -0.42 8.58
C TRP A 24 -17.36 0.85 9.24
N GLN A 25 -17.30 0.88 10.57
CA GLN A 25 -17.80 2.02 11.34
C GLN A 25 -16.68 3.04 11.53
N ASN A 26 -16.79 4.18 10.87
CA ASN A 26 -15.89 5.32 11.09
C ASN A 26 -16.19 5.96 12.43
N ARG A 27 -15.14 6.25 13.20
CA ARG A 27 -15.24 7.00 14.45
C ARG A 27 -13.96 7.78 14.69
N GLU A 28 -14.05 8.77 15.57
CA GLU A 28 -12.87 9.40 16.14
C GLU A 28 -12.54 8.73 17.48
N SER A 29 -11.26 8.54 17.76
CA SER A 29 -10.79 7.95 19.00
C SER A 29 -9.48 8.62 19.39
N GLU A 30 -9.33 8.92 20.67
CA GLU A 30 -8.10 9.49 21.19
C GLU A 30 -6.98 8.46 21.10
N TRP A 31 -5.76 8.90 20.79
CA TRP A 31 -4.58 8.02 20.75
C TRP A 31 -4.46 7.18 22.01
N ARG A 32 -4.66 7.79 23.18
CA ARG A 32 -4.63 7.09 24.47
C ARG A 32 -5.64 5.92 24.56
N ASP A 33 -6.83 6.08 23.98
CA ASP A 33 -7.88 5.06 24.02
C ASP A 33 -7.62 3.94 23.01
N ILE A 34 -6.98 4.27 21.89
CA ILE A 34 -6.46 3.29 20.95
C ILE A 34 -5.38 2.45 21.64
N VAL A 35 -4.40 3.09 22.31
CA VAL A 35 -3.36 2.36 23.07
C VAL A 35 -3.94 1.46 24.15
N LYS A 36 -4.95 1.94 24.91
CA LYS A 36 -5.69 1.11 25.87
C LYS A 36 -6.28 -0.15 25.22
N SER A 37 -6.79 -0.02 24.00
CA SER A 37 -7.32 -1.14 23.23
C SER A 37 -6.21 -2.08 22.75
N LEU A 38 -5.05 -1.54 22.36
CA LEU A 38 -3.87 -2.31 21.94
C LEU A 38 -3.19 -3.10 23.07
N GLN A 39 -3.37 -2.67 24.32
CA GLN A 39 -2.86 -3.40 25.49
C GLN A 39 -3.78 -4.53 25.97
N ARG A 40 -5.04 -4.57 25.47
CA ARG A 40 -6.02 -5.57 25.87
C ARG A 40 -6.02 -6.72 24.87
N VAL A 41 -5.34 -7.80 25.23
CA VAL A 41 -5.31 -9.03 24.45
C VAL A 41 -6.61 -9.84 24.64
N SER A 42 -7.15 -10.32 23.53
CA SER A 42 -8.26 -11.30 23.54
C SER A 42 -7.71 -12.71 23.39
N TYR A 43 -7.90 -13.55 24.40
CA TYR A 43 -7.48 -14.95 24.34
C TYR A 43 -8.51 -15.82 23.62
N THR A 44 -8.07 -16.59 22.62
CA THR A 44 -8.90 -17.56 21.90
C THR A 44 -8.80 -18.95 22.52
N GLY A 45 -9.75 -19.85 22.21
CA GLY A 45 -9.91 -21.13 22.91
C GLY A 45 -8.90 -22.22 22.53
N GLU A 46 -8.15 -22.07 21.44
CA GLU A 46 -7.10 -23.01 21.04
C GLU A 46 -5.78 -22.76 21.79
N THR A 47 -4.96 -23.80 21.94
CA THR A 47 -3.58 -23.66 22.42
C THR A 47 -2.66 -23.15 21.32
N VAL A 48 -1.47 -22.68 21.69
CA VAL A 48 -0.42 -22.25 20.74
C VAL A 48 -0.10 -23.36 19.73
N ALA A 49 0.12 -24.59 20.20
CA ALA A 49 0.42 -25.73 19.33
C ALA A 49 -0.74 -26.01 18.35
N GLN A 50 -1.97 -26.07 18.84
CA GLN A 50 -3.15 -26.25 18.00
C GLN A 50 -3.26 -25.17 16.93
N TYR A 51 -3.09 -23.90 17.32
CA TYR A 51 -3.12 -22.79 16.37
C TYR A 51 -2.05 -22.95 15.29
N HIS A 52 -0.82 -23.35 15.62
CA HIS A 52 0.24 -23.52 14.63
C HIS A 52 0.02 -24.70 13.68
N ASP A 53 -0.69 -25.74 14.12
CA ASP A 53 -1.06 -26.89 13.28
C ASP A 53 -2.25 -26.61 12.34
N MET A 54 -3.06 -25.59 12.63
CA MET A 54 -4.20 -25.20 11.80
C MET A 54 -3.80 -24.76 10.39
N GLY A 55 -4.70 -25.01 9.43
CA GLY A 55 -4.61 -24.46 8.08
C GLY A 55 -4.78 -22.94 8.05
N LYS A 56 -4.30 -22.29 6.98
CA LYS A 56 -4.34 -20.82 6.84
C LYS A 56 -5.74 -20.23 7.04
N ARG A 57 -6.77 -20.84 6.43
CA ARG A 57 -8.15 -20.36 6.54
C ARG A 57 -8.65 -20.36 7.99
N GLU A 58 -8.37 -21.44 8.72
CA GLU A 58 -8.80 -21.58 10.12
C GLU A 58 -8.02 -20.59 11.00
N LYS A 59 -6.70 -20.44 10.81
CA LYS A 59 -5.91 -19.39 11.47
C LYS A 59 -6.49 -17.99 11.26
N ASP A 60 -6.88 -17.68 10.03
CA ASP A 60 -7.49 -16.40 9.68
C ASP A 60 -8.87 -16.19 10.32
N GLU A 61 -9.61 -17.25 10.61
CA GLU A 61 -10.90 -17.21 11.31
C GLU A 61 -10.72 -17.09 12.83
N ARG A 62 -9.75 -17.80 13.42
CA ARG A 62 -9.48 -17.78 14.86
C ARG A 62 -8.96 -16.44 15.35
N LYS A 63 -7.96 -15.88 14.64
CA LYS A 63 -7.36 -14.60 15.03
C LYS A 63 -8.26 -13.38 14.77
N ASP A 64 -9.40 -13.57 14.09
CA ASP A 64 -10.32 -12.50 13.73
C ASP A 64 -11.21 -12.12 14.93
N VAL A 65 -10.63 -11.37 15.85
CA VAL A 65 -11.32 -10.71 16.97
C VAL A 65 -11.81 -9.30 16.59
N GLY A 66 -11.95 -9.05 15.28
CA GLY A 66 -12.15 -7.73 14.71
C GLY A 66 -10.85 -6.97 14.52
N GLY A 67 -10.97 -5.79 13.93
CA GLY A 67 -9.82 -4.99 13.57
C GLY A 67 -10.16 -3.53 13.30
N PHE A 68 -9.14 -2.82 12.82
CA PHE A 68 -9.23 -1.41 12.51
C PHE A 68 -8.46 -1.06 11.23
N VAL A 69 -8.86 0.06 10.64
CA VAL A 69 -8.09 0.80 9.64
C VAL A 69 -7.83 2.19 10.23
N GLY A 70 -6.56 2.60 10.25
CA GLY A 70 -6.11 3.87 10.82
C GLY A 70 -6.42 5.07 9.93
N GLY A 71 -7.70 5.37 9.69
CA GLY A 71 -8.15 6.48 8.85
C GLY A 71 -9.67 6.53 8.68
N TYR A 72 -10.11 7.19 7.60
CA TYR A 72 -11.52 7.33 7.24
C TYR A 72 -11.85 6.61 5.93
N LEU A 73 -12.91 5.80 5.95
CA LEU A 73 -13.41 5.06 4.79
C LEU A 73 -14.72 5.67 4.29
N GLU A 74 -14.73 6.20 3.08
CA GLU A 74 -15.97 6.62 2.42
C GLU A 74 -16.93 5.44 2.29
N ASP A 75 -18.21 5.68 2.61
CA ASP A 75 -19.28 4.67 2.68
C ASP A 75 -18.97 3.48 3.61
N GLY A 76 -17.98 3.61 4.51
CA GLY A 76 -17.49 2.52 5.34
C GLY A 76 -16.88 1.37 4.52
N ARG A 77 -16.46 1.61 3.28
CA ARG A 77 -15.95 0.57 2.38
C ARG A 77 -14.43 0.50 2.41
N ARG A 78 -13.92 -0.69 2.71
CA ARG A 78 -12.49 -0.99 2.70
C ARG A 78 -12.02 -1.34 1.28
N LEU A 79 -12.01 -0.33 0.42
CA LEU A 79 -11.45 -0.38 -0.94
C LEU A 79 -10.45 0.77 -1.09
N THR A 80 -9.37 0.59 -1.82
CA THR A 80 -8.28 1.59 -1.95
C THR A 80 -8.80 2.99 -2.31
N GLN A 81 -9.69 3.09 -3.31
CA GLN A 81 -10.30 4.36 -3.75
C GLN A 81 -11.29 4.97 -2.76
N LYS A 82 -11.73 4.20 -1.75
CA LYS A 82 -12.65 4.64 -0.70
C LYS A 82 -11.92 5.09 0.57
N VAL A 83 -10.61 4.88 0.67
CA VAL A 83 -9.78 5.45 1.74
C VAL A 83 -9.58 6.94 1.46
N LYS A 84 -10.10 7.82 2.31
CA LYS A 84 -9.97 9.28 2.10
C LYS A 84 -8.76 9.89 2.78
N LEU A 85 -8.42 9.36 3.95
CA LEU A 85 -7.27 9.82 4.74
C LEU A 85 -6.79 8.71 5.66
N ARG A 86 -5.58 8.88 6.18
CA ARG A 86 -4.97 8.06 7.22
C ARG A 86 -4.52 8.95 8.38
N SER A 87 -4.78 8.50 9.60
CA SER A 87 -4.43 9.22 10.83
C SER A 87 -3.27 8.58 11.61
N MET A 88 -2.87 7.36 11.24
CA MET A 88 -1.77 6.63 11.85
C MET A 88 -1.14 5.65 10.86
N LEU A 89 0.15 5.37 11.05
CA LEU A 89 0.84 4.26 10.41
C LEU A 89 0.50 2.96 11.15
N THR A 90 0.43 1.86 10.41
CA THR A 90 0.41 0.54 11.02
C THR A 90 1.27 -0.39 10.17
N LEU A 91 2.33 -0.91 10.77
CA LEU A 91 3.37 -1.70 10.11
C LEU A 91 3.34 -3.13 10.65
N ASP A 92 3.14 -4.11 9.77
CA ASP A 92 3.10 -5.56 10.08
C ASP A 92 4.53 -6.12 10.00
N ALA A 93 5.16 -6.36 11.15
CA ALA A 93 6.49 -6.94 11.25
C ALA A 93 6.39 -8.47 11.37
N ASP A 94 6.44 -9.13 10.20
CA ASP A 94 6.26 -10.57 10.06
C ASP A 94 7.56 -11.38 10.21
N SER A 95 8.72 -10.73 10.03
CA SER A 95 10.04 -11.35 10.18
C SER A 95 11.03 -10.38 10.85
N PRO A 96 10.73 -9.91 12.06
CA PRO A 96 11.64 -9.05 12.82
C PRO A 96 12.93 -9.81 13.16
N SER A 97 14.08 -9.16 13.01
CA SER A 97 15.36 -9.68 13.51
C SER A 97 15.44 -9.53 15.03
N ALA A 98 16.51 -10.06 15.63
CA ALA A 98 16.82 -9.82 17.04
C ALA A 98 17.02 -8.33 17.38
N SER A 99 17.53 -7.53 16.43
CA SER A 99 17.76 -6.08 16.60
C SER A 99 16.50 -5.23 16.41
N PHE A 100 15.39 -5.81 15.98
CA PHE A 100 14.20 -5.05 15.55
C PHE A 100 13.70 -4.03 16.57
N LYS A 101 13.67 -4.39 17.86
CA LYS A 101 13.20 -3.47 18.93
C LYS A 101 14.18 -2.32 19.15
N ASP A 102 15.48 -2.57 19.00
CA ASP A 102 16.51 -1.55 19.14
C ASP A 102 16.48 -0.60 17.94
N ASP A 103 16.34 -1.13 16.72
CA ASP A 103 16.17 -0.34 15.50
C ASP A 103 14.89 0.50 15.53
N LEU A 104 13.79 -0.08 16.03
CA LEU A 104 12.54 0.63 16.25
C LEU A 104 12.73 1.80 17.22
N THR A 105 13.40 1.57 18.35
CA THR A 105 13.67 2.60 19.37
C THR A 105 14.62 3.67 18.83
N ARG A 106 15.62 3.29 18.04
CA ARG A 106 16.56 4.23 17.40
C ARG A 106 15.87 5.18 16.43
N VAL A 107 14.88 4.70 15.67
CA VAL A 107 14.19 5.49 14.65
C VAL A 107 12.99 6.25 15.20
N LEU A 108 12.19 5.61 16.05
CA LEU A 108 10.95 6.15 16.59
C LEU A 108 11.04 6.57 18.06
N GLY A 109 12.22 6.53 18.69
CA GLY A 109 12.39 6.83 20.13
C GLY A 109 11.95 8.23 20.54
N GLU A 110 11.94 9.19 19.60
CA GLU A 110 11.43 10.55 19.81
C GLU A 110 9.99 10.77 19.32
N ASN A 111 9.29 9.70 18.90
CA ASN A 111 7.91 9.76 18.42
C ASN A 111 7.03 8.77 19.19
N ALA A 112 5.74 9.09 19.34
CA ALA A 112 4.78 8.14 19.89
C ALA A 112 4.70 6.89 19.01
N TYR A 113 4.70 5.72 19.63
CA TYR A 113 4.32 4.47 18.98
C TYR A 113 3.79 3.46 20.00
N ALA A 114 3.03 2.48 19.51
CA ALA A 114 2.69 1.28 20.24
C ALA A 114 3.10 0.06 19.43
N LEU A 115 3.81 -0.86 20.06
CA LEU A 115 4.14 -2.17 19.53
C LEU A 115 3.29 -3.20 20.27
N TYR A 116 2.71 -4.15 19.54
CA TYR A 116 2.03 -5.29 20.13
C TYR A 116 2.29 -6.57 19.33
N SER A 117 2.31 -7.72 20.00
CA SER A 117 2.50 -9.01 19.34
C SER A 117 1.27 -9.42 18.54
N THR A 118 1.49 -10.17 17.46
CA THR A 118 0.39 -10.75 16.66
C THR A 118 -0.07 -12.08 17.24
N HIS A 119 -1.23 -12.58 16.79
CA HIS A 119 -1.75 -13.87 17.21
C HIS A 119 -0.80 -15.05 16.98
N SER A 120 0.05 -14.97 15.96
CA SER A 120 1.02 -16.02 15.62
C SER A 120 2.38 -15.83 16.30
N TYR A 121 2.48 -14.94 17.30
CA TYR A 121 3.72 -14.67 18.03
C TYR A 121 4.15 -15.89 18.86
N THR A 122 5.43 -16.22 18.80
CA THR A 122 6.13 -17.05 19.79
C THR A 122 7.49 -16.42 20.10
N LYS A 123 8.13 -16.84 21.20
CA LYS A 123 9.48 -16.35 21.57
C LYS A 123 10.53 -16.70 20.52
N GLU A 124 10.37 -17.82 19.82
CA GLU A 124 11.26 -18.31 18.76
C GLU A 124 10.98 -17.63 17.41
N LYS A 125 9.72 -17.26 17.15
CA LYS A 125 9.27 -16.63 15.91
C LYS A 125 8.46 -15.37 16.24
N PRO A 126 9.12 -14.31 16.74
CA PRO A 126 8.44 -13.08 17.11
C PRO A 126 7.77 -12.44 15.88
N ARG A 127 6.55 -11.92 16.08
CA ARG A 127 5.80 -11.15 15.08
C ARG A 127 5.08 -10.02 15.78
N TYR A 128 5.21 -8.82 15.23
CA TYR A 128 4.69 -7.61 15.87
C TYR A 128 3.89 -6.76 14.89
N ARG A 129 3.10 -5.86 15.44
CA ARG A 129 2.56 -4.70 14.75
C ARG A 129 3.01 -3.45 15.46
N VAL A 130 3.47 -2.48 14.67
CA VAL A 130 3.85 -1.15 15.14
C VAL A 130 2.79 -0.16 14.68
N VAL A 131 2.17 0.54 15.61
CA VAL A 131 1.19 1.60 15.36
C VAL A 131 1.83 2.93 15.72
N VAL A 132 1.85 3.87 14.76
CA VAL A 132 2.48 5.18 14.94
C VAL A 132 1.44 6.26 14.66
N PRO A 133 0.94 7.00 15.66
CA PRO A 133 0.01 8.10 15.44
C PRO A 133 0.69 9.25 14.67
N LEU A 134 0.01 9.78 13.66
CA LEU A 134 0.48 10.95 12.91
C LEU A 134 -0.05 12.22 13.58
N SER A 135 0.73 13.31 13.56
CA SER A 135 0.31 14.60 14.12
C SER A 135 -0.81 15.28 13.30
N GLU A 136 -0.90 14.99 12.01
CA GLU A 136 -1.96 15.41 11.11
C GLU A 136 -2.46 14.25 10.24
N ASP A 137 -3.69 14.37 9.73
CA ASP A 137 -4.21 13.40 8.78
C ASP A 137 -3.54 13.60 7.42
N VAL A 138 -3.25 12.50 6.73
CA VAL A 138 -2.61 12.54 5.41
C VAL A 138 -3.46 11.83 4.37
N GLU A 139 -3.29 12.26 3.12
CA GLU A 139 -3.87 11.59 1.97
C GLU A 139 -3.25 10.19 1.75
N PRO A 140 -3.95 9.27 1.06
CA PRO A 140 -3.50 7.88 0.92
C PRO A 140 -2.08 7.74 0.35
N ASP A 141 -1.70 8.55 -0.65
CA ASP A 141 -0.38 8.47 -1.28
C ASP A 141 0.73 8.94 -0.32
N ALA A 142 0.49 10.05 0.39
CA ALA A 142 1.39 10.54 1.42
C ALA A 142 1.57 9.50 2.56
N TYR A 143 0.50 8.81 2.94
CA TYR A 143 0.61 7.69 3.89
C TYR A 143 1.56 6.60 3.41
N GLN A 144 1.49 6.21 2.13
CA GLN A 144 2.35 5.16 1.59
C GLN A 144 3.81 5.59 1.59
N ALA A 145 4.10 6.83 1.17
CA ALA A 145 5.45 7.38 1.20
C ALA A 145 6.00 7.44 2.63
N VAL A 146 5.24 7.99 3.59
CA VAL A 146 5.65 8.07 5.01
C VAL A 146 5.88 6.67 5.58
N ALA A 147 4.95 5.74 5.36
CA ALA A 147 5.05 4.37 5.88
C ALA A 147 6.29 3.65 5.33
N ARG A 148 6.56 3.78 4.03
CA ARG A 148 7.74 3.18 3.40
C ARG A 148 9.04 3.80 3.91
N LYS A 149 9.08 5.12 4.08
CA LYS A 149 10.28 5.78 4.60
C LYS A 149 10.60 5.35 6.02
N VAL A 150 9.59 5.36 6.90
CA VAL A 150 9.75 4.90 8.29
C VAL A 150 10.15 3.42 8.33
N ALA A 151 9.54 2.58 7.49
CA ALA A 151 9.91 1.16 7.41
C ALA A 151 11.35 0.97 6.90
N ASP A 152 11.80 1.77 5.95
CA ASP A 152 13.18 1.75 5.43
C ASP A 152 14.20 2.15 6.51
N ASP A 153 13.92 3.24 7.23
CA ASP A 153 14.79 3.75 8.29
C ASP A 153 14.95 2.74 9.46
N ILE A 154 13.88 1.98 9.77
CA ILE A 154 13.91 0.87 10.74
C ILE A 154 14.63 -0.35 10.16
N GLY A 155 14.34 -0.68 8.89
CA GLY A 155 14.80 -1.88 8.23
C GLY A 155 13.67 -2.54 7.45
N MET A 156 13.58 -2.23 6.15
CA MET A 156 12.47 -2.64 5.27
C MET A 156 12.20 -4.17 5.29
N HIS A 157 13.23 -4.97 5.50
CA HIS A 157 13.17 -6.43 5.49
C HIS A 157 12.38 -7.04 6.66
N HIS A 158 12.09 -6.28 7.73
CA HIS A 158 11.28 -6.76 8.85
C HIS A 158 9.78 -6.85 8.52
N PHE A 159 9.33 -6.06 7.53
CA PHE A 159 7.92 -5.80 7.31
C PHE A 159 7.34 -6.60 6.14
N ASP A 160 6.07 -6.97 6.28
CA ASP A 160 5.29 -7.56 5.18
C ASP A 160 5.16 -6.54 4.02
N PRO A 161 5.47 -6.91 2.76
CA PRO A 161 5.41 -5.99 1.61
C PRO A 161 4.04 -5.34 1.40
N THR A 162 2.97 -5.99 1.86
CA THR A 162 1.61 -5.51 1.69
C THR A 162 1.15 -4.62 2.85
N THR A 163 2.01 -4.34 3.84
CA THR A 163 1.68 -3.45 4.97
C THR A 163 1.39 -2.00 4.55
N PHE A 164 1.87 -1.58 3.38
CA PHE A 164 1.71 -0.23 2.84
C PHE A 164 0.39 -0.02 2.07
N ASP A 165 -0.45 -1.06 1.95
CA ASP A 165 -1.77 -0.90 1.36
C ASP A 165 -2.66 0.00 2.25
N THR A 166 -3.20 1.06 1.65
CA THR A 166 -4.02 2.08 2.31
C THR A 166 -5.32 1.49 2.84
N ALA A 167 -5.85 0.46 2.18
CA ALA A 167 -7.07 -0.25 2.57
C ALA A 167 -6.79 -1.47 3.47
N ARG A 168 -5.55 -1.70 3.91
CA ARG A 168 -5.24 -2.81 4.81
C ARG A 168 -5.93 -2.63 6.15
N LEU A 169 -6.58 -3.69 6.61
CA LEU A 169 -7.04 -3.82 8.00
C LEU A 169 -5.95 -4.44 8.86
N PHE A 170 -5.93 -4.07 10.13
CA PHE A 170 -5.09 -4.69 11.15
C PHE A 170 -5.97 -5.23 12.26
N TYR A 171 -5.68 -6.46 12.69
CA TYR A 171 -6.44 -7.09 13.76
C TYR A 171 -6.12 -6.45 15.10
N TRP A 172 -7.13 -6.36 15.96
CA TRP A 172 -6.92 -6.08 17.37
C TRP A 172 -6.08 -7.20 18.02
N PRO A 173 -5.39 -6.90 19.13
CA PRO A 173 -4.55 -7.89 19.81
C PRO A 173 -5.33 -9.14 20.22
N SER A 174 -4.82 -10.29 19.84
CA SER A 174 -5.32 -11.59 20.27
C SER A 174 -4.17 -12.59 20.38
N ALA A 175 -4.36 -13.62 21.18
CA ALA A 175 -3.40 -14.71 21.35
C ALA A 175 -4.13 -16.03 21.64
N PRO A 176 -3.57 -17.20 21.28
CA PRO A 176 -4.07 -18.49 21.73
C PRO A 176 -4.05 -18.59 23.26
N THR A 177 -4.86 -19.49 23.82
CA THR A 177 -4.83 -19.82 25.26
C THR A 177 -3.41 -20.27 25.65
N GLY A 178 -2.87 -19.64 26.69
CA GLY A 178 -1.50 -19.87 27.17
C GLY A 178 -0.41 -19.25 26.29
N GLY A 179 -0.77 -18.49 25.25
CA GLY A 179 0.16 -17.76 24.41
C GLY A 179 0.71 -16.52 25.10
N ASP A 180 2.00 -16.25 24.87
CA ASP A 180 2.66 -15.03 25.32
C ASP A 180 2.12 -13.81 24.55
N PHE A 181 1.93 -12.70 25.26
CA PHE A 181 1.55 -11.42 24.68
C PHE A 181 2.53 -10.34 25.10
N GLU A 182 3.06 -9.60 24.12
CA GLU A 182 3.93 -8.47 24.37
C GLU A 182 3.29 -7.19 23.87
N CYS A 183 3.34 -6.14 24.68
CA CYS A 183 2.98 -4.80 24.26
C CYS A 183 3.95 -3.78 24.87
N ALA A 184 4.44 -2.87 24.05
CA ALA A 184 5.30 -1.76 24.44
C ALA A 184 4.72 -0.45 23.89
N VAL A 185 4.84 0.62 24.66
CA VAL A 185 4.32 1.93 24.29
C VAL A 185 5.40 2.97 24.56
N ASN A 186 5.63 3.85 23.60
CA ASN A 186 6.47 5.02 23.75
C ASN A 186 5.58 6.27 23.76
N ASP A 187 5.60 7.03 24.85
CA ASP A 187 4.85 8.28 25.00
C ASP A 187 5.74 9.49 24.70
N LYS A 188 5.61 9.98 23.46
CA LYS A 188 6.43 11.04 22.87
C LYS A 188 5.56 11.82 21.87
N PRO A 189 6.02 12.95 21.33
CA PRO A 189 5.27 13.67 20.30
C PRO A 189 4.81 12.78 19.14
N LEU A 190 3.64 13.07 18.57
CA LEU A 190 3.12 12.31 17.42
C LEU A 190 4.01 12.55 16.20
N LEU A 191 4.12 11.53 15.34
CA LEU A 191 5.00 11.60 14.16
C LEU A 191 4.48 12.67 13.19
N GLU A 192 5.33 13.64 12.87
CA GLU A 192 5.02 14.67 11.88
C GLU A 192 5.24 14.15 10.45
N PRO A 193 4.17 13.98 9.64
CA PRO A 193 4.31 13.41 8.30
C PRO A 193 5.16 14.27 7.38
N LYS A 194 5.01 15.60 7.44
CA LYS A 194 5.80 16.56 6.64
C LYS A 194 7.30 16.40 6.85
N ARG A 195 7.74 16.16 8.08
CA ARG A 195 9.15 15.92 8.41
C ARG A 195 9.70 14.68 7.70
N VAL A 196 8.91 13.61 7.63
CA VAL A 196 9.30 12.38 6.93
C VAL A 196 9.29 12.59 5.41
N LEU A 197 8.26 13.25 4.88
CA LEU A 197 8.12 13.53 3.44
C LEU A 197 9.22 14.46 2.92
N ALA A 198 9.75 15.35 3.75
CA ALA A 198 10.86 16.24 3.40
C ALA A 198 12.20 15.51 3.14
N ALA A 199 12.31 14.23 3.50
CA ALA A 199 13.48 13.41 3.17
C ALA A 199 13.50 12.96 1.70
N TYR A 200 12.38 13.09 0.98
CA TYR A 200 12.30 12.83 -0.45
C TYR A 200 12.61 14.08 -1.26
N VAL A 201 13.21 13.90 -2.43
CA VAL A 201 13.29 14.97 -3.45
C VAL A 201 11.89 15.33 -3.94
N ASP A 202 11.13 14.31 -4.36
CA ASP A 202 9.70 14.40 -4.63
C ASP A 202 9.02 13.12 -4.14
N TRP A 203 8.27 13.21 -3.05
CA TRP A 203 7.56 12.06 -2.50
C TRP A 203 6.38 11.62 -3.37
N ARG A 204 5.94 12.43 -4.34
CA ARG A 204 4.90 12.03 -5.30
C ARG A 204 5.45 11.14 -6.41
N ASP A 205 6.76 11.10 -6.59
CA ASP A 205 7.41 10.12 -7.45
C ASP A 205 7.49 8.76 -6.75
N CYS A 206 6.49 7.90 -7.00
CA CYS A 206 6.41 6.55 -6.45
C CYS A 206 7.60 5.65 -6.85
N THR A 207 8.38 6.00 -7.88
CA THR A 207 9.54 5.21 -8.30
C THR A 207 10.72 5.40 -7.35
N SER A 208 10.76 6.54 -6.64
CA SER A 208 11.77 6.86 -5.63
C SER A 208 11.51 6.19 -4.28
N TRP A 209 10.34 5.58 -4.08
CA TRP A 209 9.96 5.02 -2.80
C TRP A 209 10.77 3.76 -2.46
N PRO A 210 11.22 3.62 -1.19
CA PRO A 210 11.84 2.38 -0.74
C PRO A 210 10.92 1.16 -0.95
N THR A 211 11.50 0.09 -1.46
CA THR A 211 10.81 -1.19 -1.71
C THR A 211 11.61 -2.35 -1.13
N SER A 212 10.93 -3.38 -0.64
CA SER A 212 11.60 -4.62 -0.28
C SER A 212 12.02 -5.42 -1.52
N ALA A 213 13.06 -6.24 -1.40
CA ALA A 213 13.48 -7.15 -2.46
C ALA A 213 12.34 -8.10 -2.90
N ASN A 214 11.51 -8.54 -1.94
CA ASN A 214 10.36 -9.40 -2.17
C ASN A 214 9.26 -8.69 -2.98
N GLU A 215 9.01 -7.40 -2.70
CA GLU A 215 8.05 -6.61 -3.47
C GLU A 215 8.48 -6.42 -4.92
N THR A 216 9.77 -6.16 -5.15
CA THR A 216 10.34 -6.03 -6.49
C THR A 216 10.21 -7.33 -7.29
N ALA A 217 10.36 -8.48 -6.64
CA ALA A 217 10.13 -9.79 -7.25
C ALA A 217 8.64 -10.04 -7.60
N ILE A 218 7.72 -9.65 -6.71
CA ILE A 218 6.27 -9.73 -6.97
C ILE A 218 5.89 -8.86 -8.16
N ARG A 219 6.30 -7.58 -8.18
CA ARG A 219 6.07 -6.68 -9.33
C ARG A 219 6.59 -7.28 -10.63
N LYS A 220 7.83 -7.79 -10.66
CA LYS A 220 8.40 -8.45 -11.85
C LYS A 220 7.59 -9.67 -12.30
N THR A 221 7.02 -10.42 -11.38
CA THR A 221 6.20 -11.60 -11.68
C THR A 221 4.83 -11.21 -12.21
N ASP A 222 4.20 -10.17 -11.66
CA ASP A 222 2.93 -9.64 -12.13
C ASP A 222 3.06 -8.95 -13.50
N PHE A 223 4.17 -8.24 -13.76
CA PHE A 223 4.54 -7.75 -15.09
C PHE A 223 4.67 -8.89 -16.12
N LYS A 224 5.31 -10.02 -15.75
CA LYS A 224 5.38 -11.20 -16.63
C LYS A 224 4.01 -11.82 -16.91
N LYS A 225 3.06 -11.75 -15.97
CA LYS A 225 1.68 -12.21 -16.17
C LYS A 225 0.85 -11.26 -17.05
N LEU A 226 1.14 -9.96 -17.01
CA LEU A 226 0.48 -8.94 -17.84
C LEU A 226 0.91 -9.02 -19.32
N GLY A 227 2.06 -9.64 -19.59
CA GLY A 227 2.65 -9.76 -20.92
C GLY A 227 3.31 -8.45 -21.37
N GLU A 228 4.33 -8.55 -22.23
CA GLU A 228 4.96 -7.38 -22.85
C GLU A 228 3.91 -6.56 -23.63
N PRO A 229 3.76 -5.24 -23.37
CA PRO A 229 2.79 -4.38 -24.05
C PRO A 229 2.94 -4.34 -25.58
N THR A 230 4.08 -4.81 -26.07
CA THR A 230 4.49 -4.79 -27.47
C THR A 230 3.91 -5.91 -28.33
N GLU A 231 3.23 -6.91 -27.75
CA GLU A 231 2.75 -8.09 -28.49
C GLU A 231 1.22 -8.26 -28.57
N LYS A 232 0.42 -7.25 -28.19
CA LYS A 232 -1.04 -7.29 -28.39
C LYS A 232 -1.50 -6.36 -29.52
N PRO A 233 -1.72 -6.86 -30.74
CA PRO A 233 -2.39 -6.10 -31.78
C PRO A 233 -3.90 -6.07 -31.48
N GLY A 234 -4.36 -5.00 -30.82
CA GLY A 234 -5.80 -4.71 -30.70
C GLY A 234 -6.23 -4.22 -29.32
N LEU A 235 -6.89 -3.05 -29.33
CA LEU A 235 -7.48 -2.30 -28.21
C LEU A 235 -6.51 -1.54 -27.29
N ILE A 236 -6.22 -0.31 -27.68
CA ILE A 236 -5.90 0.79 -26.76
C ILE A 236 -7.24 1.30 -26.21
N GLY A 237 -7.49 1.11 -24.91
CA GLY A 237 -8.67 1.68 -24.25
C GLY A 237 -8.87 1.14 -22.84
N LEU A 238 -8.86 2.05 -21.86
CA LEU A 238 -9.04 1.87 -20.42
C LEU A 238 -7.86 1.29 -19.62
N PHE A 239 -6.90 2.15 -19.31
CA PHE A 239 -6.40 2.21 -17.93
C PHE A 239 -6.60 3.63 -17.40
N ALA A 240 -7.44 3.73 -16.36
CA ALA A 240 -7.58 4.91 -15.53
C ALA A 240 -6.45 4.91 -14.49
N GLY A 241 -5.87 6.07 -14.22
CA GLY A 241 -5.01 6.26 -13.06
C GLY A 241 -3.86 7.25 -13.14
N CYS A 242 -3.91 8.30 -13.97
CA CYS A 242 -3.20 9.56 -13.70
C CYS A 242 -3.70 10.65 -14.67
N THR A 243 -4.48 11.63 -14.20
CA THR A 243 -4.65 12.88 -14.94
C THR A 243 -4.53 14.07 -13.99
N PRO A 244 -3.67 15.05 -14.32
CA PRO A 244 -3.52 16.27 -13.54
C PRO A 244 -4.77 17.13 -13.73
N SER A 245 -5.28 17.68 -12.64
CA SER A 245 -6.41 18.61 -12.64
C SER A 245 -6.06 19.89 -13.40
N ARG A 246 -6.76 20.15 -14.50
CA ARG A 246 -7.05 21.51 -14.98
C ARG A 246 -8.56 21.68 -14.93
N GLU A 247 -9.00 22.76 -14.27
CA GLU A 247 -10.39 23.21 -14.22
C GLU A 247 -11.02 23.31 -15.62
N PRO A 248 -12.35 23.26 -15.71
CA PRO A 248 -12.99 24.49 -16.17
C PRO A 248 -14.27 24.88 -15.44
N SER A 249 -14.47 26.19 -15.49
CA SER A 249 -15.60 27.04 -15.12
C SER A 249 -16.95 26.66 -15.73
N ARG A 250 -17.98 27.21 -15.06
CA ARG A 250 -19.43 27.00 -15.14
C ARG A 250 -20.12 27.37 -16.47
N ASP A 251 -21.28 26.71 -16.63
CA ASP A 251 -22.55 27.10 -17.26
C ASP A 251 -22.59 27.50 -18.75
N ILE A 252 -23.44 26.80 -19.52
CA ILE A 252 -24.72 27.33 -20.05
C ILE A 252 -25.49 26.24 -20.84
N SER A 253 -26.73 26.03 -20.37
CA SER A 253 -28.01 25.74 -21.05
C SER A 253 -28.15 24.67 -22.16
N LEU A 254 -29.05 23.72 -21.86
CA LEU A 254 -30.01 23.06 -22.75
C LEU A 254 -30.48 23.96 -23.92
N THR A 255 -30.60 23.40 -25.13
CA THR A 255 -31.82 23.46 -25.96
C THR A 255 -31.79 22.37 -27.05
N CYS A 256 -32.96 21.78 -27.26
CA CYS A 256 -33.35 20.75 -28.21
C CYS A 256 -33.41 21.27 -29.66
N MET A 257 -33.07 20.47 -30.69
CA MET A 257 -33.93 20.20 -31.85
C MET A 257 -33.31 19.25 -32.89
N ASN A 258 -34.16 18.33 -33.36
CA ASN A 258 -34.04 17.51 -34.55
C ASN A 258 -33.74 18.32 -35.83
N ARG A 259 -32.92 17.76 -36.75
CA ARG A 259 -33.31 17.53 -38.15
C ARG A 259 -32.29 16.65 -38.89
N ARG A 260 -32.84 15.67 -39.61
CA ARG A 260 -32.18 14.85 -40.64
C ARG A 260 -32.03 15.66 -41.92
N THR A 261 -30.92 15.49 -42.64
CA THR A 261 -30.85 15.36 -44.11
C THR A 261 -29.44 14.95 -44.54
N THR A 262 -29.33 13.83 -45.25
CA THR A 262 -28.25 13.47 -46.19
C THR A 262 -28.85 13.56 -47.62
N PRO A 263 -28.18 13.16 -48.73
CA PRO A 263 -26.74 13.08 -49.10
C PRO A 263 -26.44 13.66 -50.52
N THR A 264 -25.18 13.91 -50.87
CA THR A 264 -24.57 13.80 -52.23
C THR A 264 -23.11 14.31 -52.15
N ALA A 265 -22.10 13.91 -52.92
CA ALA A 265 -21.90 12.97 -54.03
C ALA A 265 -20.38 12.66 -54.12
N THR A 266 -20.02 11.48 -54.61
CA THR A 266 -18.67 11.08 -55.03
C THR A 266 -18.35 11.62 -56.42
N PRO A 267 -17.06 11.82 -56.79
CA PRO A 267 -16.62 11.24 -58.06
C PRO A 267 -15.20 10.63 -58.04
N THR A 268 -15.16 9.39 -58.54
CA THR A 268 -14.25 8.77 -59.54
C THR A 268 -12.73 8.98 -59.57
N ARG A 269 -12.06 7.84 -59.76
CA ARG A 269 -10.65 7.56 -60.00
C ARG A 269 -10.35 7.45 -61.52
N PRO A 270 -9.12 7.73 -61.96
CA PRO A 270 -8.36 6.81 -62.82
C PRO A 270 -6.90 6.71 -62.30
N GLY A 271 -5.98 5.83 -62.68
CA GLY A 271 -5.80 4.77 -63.66
C GLY A 271 -4.30 4.40 -63.60
N ARG A 272 -3.95 3.12 -63.72
CA ARG A 272 -2.60 2.53 -63.56
C ARG A 272 -1.54 3.06 -64.54
N ARG A 273 -0.25 2.98 -64.17
CA ARG A 273 0.86 2.46 -65.02
C ARG A 273 2.03 1.93 -64.17
N ARG A 274 2.63 0.83 -64.64
CA ARG A 274 3.83 0.12 -64.16
C ARG A 274 5.03 0.49 -65.04
N ALA A 275 6.24 0.48 -64.47
CA ALA A 275 7.54 0.14 -65.09
C ALA A 275 8.54 -0.09 -63.92
N VAL A 276 9.08 -1.29 -63.64
CA VAL A 276 10.15 -2.09 -64.30
C VAL A 276 11.57 -1.57 -64.04
N LEU A 277 12.26 -2.30 -63.14
CA LEU A 277 13.66 -2.76 -63.10
C LEU A 277 14.79 -1.90 -63.72
N SER A 278 15.87 -1.69 -62.94
CA SER A 278 17.19 -2.25 -63.27
C SER A 278 18.15 -2.26 -62.06
N SER A 279 18.93 -3.33 -62.00
CA SER A 279 20.01 -3.69 -61.10
C SER A 279 21.33 -3.00 -61.46
N THR A 280 22.23 -2.78 -60.50
CA THR A 280 23.68 -3.00 -60.70
C THR A 280 24.38 -3.31 -59.37
N THR A 281 25.01 -4.49 -59.34
CA THR A 281 25.92 -5.05 -58.34
C THR A 281 27.36 -4.61 -58.65
N ILE A 282 28.25 -4.55 -57.64
CA ILE A 282 29.73 -4.75 -57.62
C ILE A 282 30.13 -4.43 -56.16
N SER A 283 30.37 -5.36 -55.20
CA SER A 283 31.47 -6.34 -55.01
C SER A 283 32.83 -5.73 -55.32
N SER A 284 33.80 -5.52 -54.44
CA SER A 284 34.52 -6.39 -53.48
C SER A 284 35.60 -5.47 -52.83
N HIS A 285 36.38 -5.73 -51.78
CA HIS A 285 37.13 -6.91 -51.35
C HIS A 285 37.72 -6.67 -49.93
N THR A 286 37.80 -7.77 -49.14
CA THR A 286 38.97 -8.27 -48.36
C THR A 286 39.75 -7.27 -47.46
N ALA A 287 39.72 -7.31 -46.12
CA ALA A 287 40.04 -8.34 -45.11
C ALA A 287 41.50 -8.34 -44.59
N ILE A 288 41.64 -8.78 -43.31
CA ILE A 288 42.82 -9.43 -42.68
C ILE A 288 43.93 -8.45 -42.23
N THR A 289 44.54 -8.46 -41.03
CA THR A 289 44.68 -9.35 -39.85
C THR A 289 45.22 -8.47 -38.68
N ALA A 290 44.88 -8.74 -37.41
CA ALA A 290 45.74 -9.32 -36.33
C ALA A 290 47.00 -8.50 -35.93
N ARG A 291 47.53 -8.50 -34.70
CA ARG A 291 47.49 -9.46 -33.60
C ARG A 291 48.19 -8.80 -32.37
N THR A 292 47.77 -9.18 -31.17
CA THR A 292 48.58 -9.34 -29.92
C THR A 292 49.55 -8.25 -29.45
N ARG A 293 49.28 -7.72 -28.25
CA ARG A 293 49.92 -8.17 -27.00
C ARG A 293 49.01 -7.88 -25.81
#